data_AF-A0A960N2V7-F1
#
_entry.id   AF-A0A960N2V7-F1
#
_cell.length_a   1.000
_cell.length_b   1.000
_cell.length_c   1.000
_cell.angle_alpha   90.00
_cell.angle_beta   90.00
_cell.angle_gamma   90.00
#
_symmetry.space_group_name_H-M   'P 1'
#
loop_
_entity.id
_entity.type
_entity.pdbx_description
1 polymer ?
#
loop_
_entity_poly.entity_id
_entity_poly.type
_entity_poly.pdbx_seq_one_letter_code
_entity_poly.pdbx_strand_id
1 'polypeptide(L)' 'GEQYWEHDTLSHIWSSALTVDGKVFLGNEDGELIVLKAGKEKEELATIEFPSPIYSAAVVANGTLYVTTQTHLYAFGPK' A
#
# COMPACT_ATOMS: atom_id res chain seq x y z
N GLY A 1 -15.08 -15.56 -10.54
CA GLY A 1 -14.59 -15.82 -9.17
C GLY A 1 -15.58 -15.26 -8.17
N GLU A 2 -15.48 -15.65 -6.91
CA GLU A 2 -16.27 -15.09 -5.80
C GLU A 2 -15.51 -13.93 -5.14
N GLN A 3 -16.19 -12.80 -4.90
CA GLN A 3 -15.63 -11.66 -4.18
C GLN A 3 -15.66 -11.94 -2.67
N TYR A 4 -14.50 -11.86 -2.00
CA TYR A 4 -14.44 -12.05 -0.53
C TYR A 4 -14.75 -10.78 0.25
N TRP A 5 -14.25 -9.63 -0.20
CA TRP A 5 -14.48 -8.33 0.45
C TRP A 5 -14.11 -7.18 -0.49
N GLU A 6 -14.48 -5.97 -0.08
CA GLU A 6 -14.10 -4.70 -0.70
C GLU A 6 -13.61 -3.71 0.36
N HIS A 7 -12.74 -2.80 -0.04
CA HIS A 7 -12.20 -1.74 0.81
C HIS A 7 -12.23 -0.42 0.03
N ASP A 8 -12.99 0.55 0.55
CA ASP A 8 -13.09 1.89 -0.02
C ASP A 8 -11.97 2.75 0.57
N THR A 9 -11.02 3.18 -0.27
CA THR A 9 -9.91 4.05 0.13
C THR A 9 -10.30 5.52 0.20
N LEU A 10 -11.57 5.87 -0.06
CA LEU A 10 -12.11 7.23 -0.04
C LEU A 10 -11.40 8.23 -0.97
N SER A 11 -10.56 7.72 -1.87
CA SER A 11 -9.68 8.46 -2.76
C SER A 11 -9.37 7.63 -4.00
N HIS A 12 -8.96 8.28 -5.10
CA HIS A 12 -8.62 7.58 -6.32
C HIS A 12 -7.36 6.72 -6.14
N ILE A 13 -7.39 5.52 -6.73
CA ILE A 13 -6.26 4.59 -6.72
C ILE A 13 -5.67 4.53 -8.13
N TRP A 14 -4.45 5.03 -8.27
CA TRP A 14 -3.64 4.87 -9.49
C TRP A 14 -2.48 3.89 -9.29
N SER A 15 -2.13 3.59 -8.04
CA SER A 15 -1.09 2.61 -7.72
C SER A 15 -1.58 1.18 -7.99
N SER A 16 -0.64 0.28 -8.30
CA SER A 16 -0.91 -1.16 -8.25
C SER A 16 -0.69 -1.68 -6.84
N ALA A 17 -1.46 -2.68 -6.43
CA ALA A 17 -1.28 -3.33 -5.14
C ALA A 17 0.01 -4.18 -5.09
N LEU A 18 0.73 -4.11 -3.97
CA LEU A 18 1.82 -5.05 -3.65
C LEU A 18 1.32 -6.05 -2.60
N THR A 19 1.41 -7.35 -2.87
CA THR A 19 1.14 -8.39 -1.88
C THR A 19 2.44 -9.09 -1.47
N VAL A 20 2.82 -9.00 -0.21
CA VAL A 20 4.05 -9.60 0.34
C VAL A 20 3.90 -9.86 1.84
N ASP A 21 4.48 -10.96 2.34
CA ASP A 21 4.50 -11.32 3.77
C ASP A 21 3.13 -11.24 4.46
N GLY A 22 2.10 -11.76 3.79
CA GLY A 22 0.74 -11.80 4.30
C GLY A 22 0.03 -10.45 4.36
N LYS A 23 0.55 -9.42 3.70
CA LYS A 23 -0.02 -8.08 3.64
C LYS A 23 -0.24 -7.62 2.20
N VAL A 24 -1.20 -6.73 2.00
CA VAL A 24 -1.46 -6.00 0.76
C VAL A 24 -1.20 -4.53 1.03
N PHE A 25 -0.34 -3.90 0.24
CA PHE A 25 -0.03 -2.47 0.29
C PHE A 25 -0.65 -1.78 -0.92
N LEU A 26 -1.33 -0.66 -0.69
CA LEU A 26 -2.01 0.11 -1.73
C LEU A 26 -1.88 1.61 -1.47
N GLY A 27 -1.39 2.36 -2.46
CA GLY A 27 -1.30 3.82 -2.40
C GLY A 27 -2.47 4.52 -3.10
N ASN A 28 -2.91 5.67 -2.60
CA ASN A 28 -3.95 6.48 -3.23
C ASN A 28 -3.49 7.94 -3.54
N GLU A 29 -4.40 8.73 -4.11
CA GLU A 29 -4.13 10.13 -4.48
C GLU A 29 -3.92 11.07 -3.29
N ASP A 30 -4.46 10.75 -2.11
CA ASP A 30 -4.28 11.57 -0.91
C ASP A 30 -2.94 11.32 -0.21
N GLY A 31 -2.11 10.43 -0.76
CA GLY A 31 -0.81 10.08 -0.20
C GLY A 31 -0.91 9.06 0.93
N GLU A 32 -2.01 8.33 1.02
CA GLU A 32 -2.17 7.26 2.00
C GLU A 32 -1.62 5.95 1.42
N LEU A 33 -0.79 5.26 2.21
CA LEU A 33 -0.42 3.87 2.00
C LEU A 33 -1.25 3.00 2.94
N ILE A 34 -2.30 2.39 2.39
CA ILE A 34 -3.18 1.47 3.10
C ILE A 34 -2.50 0.09 3.14
N VAL A 35 -2.49 -0.54 4.31
CA VAL A 35 -1.96 -1.88 4.54
C VAL A 35 -3.06 -2.78 5.05
N LEU A 36 -3.45 -3.77 4.25
CA LEU A 36 -4.45 -4.77 4.59
C LEU A 36 -3.79 -6.12 4.85
N LYS A 37 -4.42 -6.97 5.65
CA LYS A 37 -4.05 -8.38 5.73
C LYS A 37 -4.49 -9.10 4.46
N ALA A 38 -3.59 -9.92 3.90
CA ALA A 38 -3.93 -10.75 2.76
C ALA A 38 -4.78 -11.94 3.23
N GLY A 39 -5.96 -12.13 2.62
CA GLY A 39 -6.83 -13.25 2.97
C GLY A 39 -8.27 -13.06 2.53
N LYS A 40 -9.15 -13.95 2.98
CA LYS A 40 -10.59 -13.91 2.71
C LYS A 40 -11.36 -13.01 3.68
N GLU A 41 -10.73 -12.58 4.76
CA GLU A 41 -11.32 -11.69 5.75
C GLU A 41 -10.74 -10.30 5.56
N LYS A 42 -11.59 -9.28 5.67
CA LYS A 42 -11.17 -7.89 5.58
C LYS A 42 -10.60 -7.45 6.94
N GLU A 43 -9.32 -7.11 6.95
CA GLU A 43 -8.64 -6.57 8.12
C GLU A 43 -7.64 -5.50 7.66
N GLU A 44 -7.91 -4.25 8.01
CA GLU A 44 -6.94 -3.17 7.84
C GLU A 44 -5.95 -3.20 9.00
N LEU A 45 -4.66 -3.26 8.65
CA LEU A 45 -3.57 -3.33 9.62
C LEU A 45 -3.03 -1.94 9.94
N ALA A 46 -2.99 -1.05 8.95
CA ALA A 46 -2.53 0.32 9.10
C ALA A 46 -2.91 1.17 7.89
N THR A 47 -2.97 2.49 8.11
CA THR A 47 -2.91 3.52 7.07
C THR A 47 -1.78 4.48 7.42
N ILE A 48 -0.90 4.75 6.45
CA ILE A 48 0.31 5.55 6.65
C ILE A 48 0.24 6.75 5.71
N GLU A 49 0.30 7.96 6.26
CA GLU A 49 0.25 9.19 5.48
C GLU A 49 1.62 9.59 4.93
N PHE A 50 1.65 9.99 3.66
CA PHE A 50 2.77 10.61 2.98
C PHE A 50 2.37 12.01 2.52
N PRO A 51 3.32 12.97 2.43
CA PRO A 51 3.01 14.36 2.10
C PRO A 51 2.66 14.58 0.61
N SER A 52 2.57 13.53 -0.20
CA SER A 52 2.43 13.60 -1.65
C SER A 52 1.80 12.31 -2.19
N PRO A 53 1.02 12.36 -3.30
CA PRO A 53 0.28 11.22 -3.81
C PRO A 53 1.15 10.00 -4.14
N ILE A 54 0.59 8.78 -3.99
CA ILE A 54 1.27 7.52 -4.31
C ILE A 54 0.63 6.89 -5.55
N TYR A 55 1.31 7.01 -6.70
CA TYR A 55 0.81 6.54 -8.00
C TYR A 55 1.46 5.26 -8.50
N SER A 56 2.42 4.72 -7.75
CA SER A 56 3.19 3.54 -8.15
C SER A 56 3.09 2.47 -7.08
N ALA A 57 3.24 1.22 -7.50
CA ALA A 57 3.31 0.11 -6.56
C ALA A 57 4.50 0.30 -5.62
N ALA A 58 4.32 -0.01 -4.35
CA ALA A 58 5.45 -0.22 -3.47
C ALA A 58 6.27 -1.43 -3.96
N VAL A 59 7.56 -1.46 -3.62
CA VAL A 59 8.46 -2.56 -4.01
C VAL A 59 9.24 -3.02 -2.79
N VAL A 60 9.37 -4.34 -2.60
CA VAL A 60 10.32 -4.89 -1.62
C VAL A 60 11.55 -5.41 -2.34
N ALA A 61 12.73 -4.95 -1.93
CA ALA A 61 14.00 -5.49 -2.37
C ALA A 61 14.97 -5.56 -1.18
N ASN A 62 15.65 -6.70 -1.03
CA ASN A 62 16.63 -6.94 0.04
C ASN A 62 16.10 -6.60 1.45
N GLY A 63 14.84 -6.98 1.74
CA GLY A 63 14.21 -6.71 3.04
C GLY A 63 13.85 -5.25 3.31
N THR A 64 13.95 -4.38 2.30
CA THR A 64 13.56 -2.96 2.38
C THR A 64 12.33 -2.72 1.50
N LEU A 65 11.29 -2.10 2.08
CA LEU A 65 10.13 -1.60 1.37
C LEU A 65 10.43 -0.20 0.83
N TYR A 66 10.24 -0.02 -0.46
CA TYR A 66 10.40 1.23 -1.16
C TYR A 66 9.02 1.76 -1.57
N VAL A 67 8.75 3.01 -1.22
CA VAL A 67 7.50 3.69 -1.54
C VAL A 67 7.85 4.99 -2.23
N THR A 68 7.38 5.15 -3.47
CA THR A 68 7.54 6.39 -4.24
C THR A 68 6.27 7.20 -4.18
N THR A 69 6.37 8.44 -3.74
CA THR A 69 5.35 9.47 -3.98
C THR A 69 5.67 10.22 -5.27
N GLN A 70 4.85 11.18 -5.67
CA GLN A 70 5.17 12.03 -6.83
C GLN A 70 6.49 12.81 -6.68
N THR A 71 6.94 13.05 -5.45
CA THR A 71 8.05 13.97 -5.17
C THR A 71 9.24 13.32 -4.46
N HIS A 72 9.04 12.16 -3.82
CA HIS A 72 10.06 11.53 -2.97
C HIS A 72 10.05 10.01 -3.08
N LEU A 73 11.21 9.40 -2.84
CA LEU A 73 11.36 7.97 -2.61
C LEU A 73 11.67 7.74 -1.13
N TYR A 74 10.90 6.87 -0.49
CA TYR A 74 11.09 6.44 0.90
C TYR A 74 11.54 4.99 0.94
N ALA A 75 12.38 4.66 1.92
CA ALA A 75 12.89 3.32 2.16
C ALA A 75 12.67 2.94 3.63
N PHE A 76 12.00 1.81 3.86
CA PHE A 76 11.70 1.27 5.18
C PHE A 76 12.30 -0.13 5.30
N GLY A 77 13.30 -0.28 6.15
CA GLY A 77 14.00 -1.54 6.36
C GLY A 77 14.31 -1.79 7.84
N PRO A 78 14.86 -2.96 8.17
CA PRO A 78 15.40 -3.20 9.50
C PRO A 78 16.49 -2.18 9.85
N LYS A 79 16.69 -1.93 11.15
CA LYS A 79 17.82 -1.16 11.65
C LYS A 79 19.13 -1.91 11.48
#